data_AF-A0A6G3MNC3-F1
#
_entry.id   AF-A0A6G3MNC3-F1
#
_cell.length_a   1.000
_cell.length_b   1.000
_cell.length_c   1.000
_cell.angle_alpha   90.00
_cell.angle_beta   90.00
_cell.angle_gamma   90.00
#
_symmetry.space_group_name_H-M   'P 1'
#
loop_
_entity.id
_entity.type
_entity.pdbx_description
1 polymer ?
#
loop_
_entity_poly.entity_id
_entity_poly.type
_entity_poly.pdbx_seq_one_letter_code
_entity_poly.pdbx_strand_id
1 'polypeptide(L)'
;SIVANPSHLEAVDPIVKGKCRAEQYLKRDKEGNKVLCILIHGDASFSGQGIVYETINLSDLINYSVHGTVHMIINNQIGFTTDPIYSRSTQYCTEIAKIVGAPIFHVNADDPDAVTQVSRIAS
;
A
#
# COMPACT_ATOMS: atom_id res chain seq x y z
N SER A 1 4.74 1.96 -14.68
CA SER A 1 3.70 1.24 -15.45
C SER A 1 2.56 0.87 -14.52
N ILE A 2 1.33 0.76 -15.02
CA ILE A 2 0.21 0.18 -14.25
C ILE A 2 0.13 -1.32 -14.56
N VAL A 3 -0.23 -2.13 -13.56
CA VAL A 3 -0.40 -3.59 -13.68
C VAL A 3 -1.89 -3.90 -13.78
N ALA A 4 -2.28 -4.81 -14.67
CA ALA A 4 -3.66 -5.26 -14.77
C ALA A 4 -4.04 -6.09 -13.53
N ASN A 5 -5.26 -5.92 -13.03
CA ASN A 5 -5.77 -6.61 -11.84
C ASN A 5 -7.16 -7.20 -12.07
N PRO A 6 -7.49 -8.33 -11.42
CA PRO A 6 -8.85 -8.84 -11.39
C PRO A 6 -9.72 -7.99 -10.44
N SER A 7 -11.03 -8.27 -10.43
CA SER A 7 -11.96 -7.66 -9.45
C SER A 7 -11.73 -8.13 -8.01
N HIS A 8 -10.93 -9.17 -7.78
CA HIS A 8 -10.54 -9.62 -6.45
C HIS A 8 -9.59 -8.57 -5.85
N LEU A 9 -10.14 -7.70 -5.00
CA LEU A 9 -9.41 -6.59 -4.39
C LEU A 9 -8.15 -7.09 -3.67
N GLU A 10 -7.08 -6.30 -3.72
CA GLU A 10 -5.76 -6.58 -3.14
C GLU A 10 -5.00 -7.80 -3.73
N ALA A 11 -5.63 -8.62 -4.57
CA ALA A 11 -4.98 -9.78 -5.18
C ALA A 11 -3.76 -9.42 -6.05
N VAL A 12 -3.71 -8.18 -6.53
CA VAL A 12 -2.61 -7.68 -7.38
C VAL A 12 -1.42 -7.19 -6.56
N ASP A 13 -1.56 -6.94 -5.25
CA ASP A 13 -0.52 -6.36 -4.40
C ASP A 13 0.82 -7.10 -4.48
N PRO A 14 0.86 -8.44 -4.26
CA PRO A 14 2.12 -9.17 -4.37
C PRO A 14 2.63 -9.25 -5.81
N ILE A 15 1.75 -9.14 -6.81
CA ILE A 15 2.12 -9.12 -8.23
C ILE A 15 2.85 -7.82 -8.58
N VAL A 16 2.36 -6.67 -8.12
CA VAL A 16 3.05 -5.38 -8.31
C VAL A 16 4.39 -5.40 -7.60
N LYS A 17 4.45 -5.87 -6.35
CA LYS A 17 5.71 -5.96 -5.59
C LYS A 17 6.72 -6.88 -6.27
N GLY A 18 6.29 -8.05 -6.74
CA GLY A 18 7.13 -8.98 -7.51
C GLY A 18 7.63 -8.38 -8.83
N LYS A 19 6.77 -7.68 -9.57
CA LYS A 19 7.16 -6.95 -10.79
C LYS A 19 8.17 -5.86 -10.47
N CYS A 20 7.96 -5.07 -9.42
CA CYS A 20 8.90 -4.05 -8.97
C CYS A 20 10.28 -4.67 -8.67
N ARG A 21 10.30 -5.78 -7.92
CA ARG A 21 11.53 -6.53 -7.62
C ARG A 21 12.26 -6.99 -8.89
N ALA A 22 11.52 -7.52 -9.88
CA ALA A 22 12.09 -7.93 -11.14
C ALA A 22 12.68 -6.74 -11.93
N GLU A 23 11.99 -5.61 -11.97
CA GLU A 23 12.48 -4.37 -12.59
C GLU A 23 13.73 -3.83 -11.89
N GLN A 24 13.77 -3.85 -10.56
CA GLN A 24 14.95 -3.47 -9.79
C GLN A 24 16.16 -4.35 -10.15
N TYR A 25 15.95 -5.67 -10.23
CA TYR A 25 16.98 -6.61 -10.66
C TYR A 25 17.51 -6.28 -12.07
N LEU A 26 16.61 -6.10 -13.05
CA LEU A 26 16.97 -5.79 -14.44
C LEU A 26 17.73 -4.46 -14.56
N LYS A 27 17.38 -3.46 -13.75
CA LYS A 27 18.02 -2.14 -13.73
C LYS A 27 19.23 -2.05 -12.81
N ARG A 28 19.65 -3.16 -12.20
CA ARG A 28 20.73 -3.23 -11.20
C ARG A 28 20.52 -2.22 -10.08
N ASP A 29 19.28 -2.08 -9.63
CA ASP A 29 18.86 -1.19 -8.57
C ASP A 29 18.91 -1.94 -7.23
N LYS A 30 20.07 -1.91 -6.58
CA LYS A 30 20.31 -2.62 -5.30
C LYS A 30 19.81 -1.84 -4.08
N GLU A 31 19.44 -0.58 -4.27
CA GLU A 31 19.07 0.34 -3.19
C GLU A 31 17.63 0.83 -3.32
N GLY A 32 16.92 0.46 -4.40
CA GLY A 32 15.55 0.89 -4.69
C GLY A 32 15.42 2.33 -5.17
N ASN A 33 16.50 2.94 -5.66
CA ASN A 33 16.53 4.35 -6.03
C ASN A 33 16.15 4.63 -7.50
N LYS A 34 15.83 3.59 -8.28
CA LYS A 34 15.43 3.71 -9.70
C LYS A 34 14.02 3.19 -9.97
N VAL A 35 13.48 2.34 -9.10
CA VAL A 35 12.16 1.75 -9.26
C VAL A 35 11.39 1.83 -7.94
N LEU A 36 10.33 2.64 -7.95
CA LEU A 36 9.42 2.80 -6.83
C LEU A 36 8.20 1.89 -6.98
N CYS A 37 7.85 1.17 -5.90
CA CYS A 37 6.61 0.42 -5.80
C CYS A 37 5.52 1.33 -5.19
N ILE A 38 4.38 1.44 -5.88
CA ILE A 38 3.21 2.18 -5.38
C ILE A 38 2.01 1.23 -5.42
N LEU A 39 1.30 1.12 -4.30
CA LEU A 39 0.07 0.34 -4.16
C LEU A 39 -1.08 1.27 -3.75
N ILE A 40 -2.24 1.09 -4.36
CA ILE A 40 -3.45 1.90 -4.11
C ILE A 40 -4.55 0.96 -3.63
N HIS A 41 -5.20 1.33 -2.53
CA HIS A 41 -6.17 0.48 -1.85
C HIS A 41 -7.47 1.22 -1.54
N GLY A 42 -8.56 0.48 -1.35
CA GLY A 42 -9.76 0.96 -0.66
C GLY A 42 -9.64 0.71 0.85
N ASP A 43 -10.32 1.49 1.69
CA ASP A 43 -10.25 1.33 3.15
C ASP A 43 -10.76 -0.03 3.63
N ALA A 44 -11.93 -0.47 3.12
CA ALA A 44 -12.53 -1.73 3.54
C ALA A 44 -11.70 -2.95 3.11
N SER A 45 -11.16 -2.95 1.88
CA SER A 45 -10.36 -4.04 1.36
C SER A 45 -8.97 -4.10 2.01
N PHE A 46 -8.34 -2.95 2.26
CA PHE A 46 -7.05 -2.88 2.94
C PHE A 46 -7.09 -3.48 4.34
N SER A 47 -8.17 -3.25 5.09
CA SER A 47 -8.34 -3.83 6.43
C SER A 47 -8.88 -5.25 6.44
N GLY A 48 -9.52 -5.71 5.36
CA GLY A 48 -10.28 -6.95 5.32
C GLY A 48 -9.60 -8.12 4.60
N GLN A 49 -8.71 -7.86 3.64
CA GLN A 49 -8.07 -8.90 2.84
C GLN A 49 -6.73 -9.34 3.45
N GLY A 50 -6.61 -10.62 3.80
CA GLY A 50 -5.38 -11.18 4.41
C GLY A 50 -4.13 -11.04 3.53
N ILE A 51 -4.29 -10.96 2.20
CA ILE A 51 -3.16 -10.80 1.27
C ILE A 51 -2.42 -9.46 1.47
N VAL A 52 -3.09 -8.45 2.05
CA VAL A 52 -2.47 -7.18 2.43
C VAL A 52 -1.44 -7.40 3.53
N TYR A 53 -1.83 -8.12 4.60
CA TYR A 53 -0.92 -8.52 5.68
C TYR A 53 0.27 -9.30 5.11
N GLU A 54 -0.02 -10.33 4.31
CA GLU A 54 1.01 -11.17 3.71
C GLU A 54 1.99 -10.34 2.89
N THR A 55 1.50 -9.41 2.06
CA THR A 55 2.34 -8.58 1.20
C THR A 55 3.17 -7.57 1.98
N ILE A 56 2.59 -6.92 3.00
CA ILE A 56 3.32 -5.99 3.89
C ILE A 56 4.41 -6.74 4.67
N ASN A 57 4.13 -7.95 5.15
CA ASN A 57 5.11 -8.76 5.87
C ASN A 57 6.35 -9.14 5.03
N LEU A 58 6.24 -9.11 3.69
CA LEU A 58 7.38 -9.33 2.78
C LEU A 58 8.35 -8.13 2.67
N SER A 59 8.08 -6.98 3.31
CA SER A 59 8.77 -5.70 3.04
C SER A 59 10.26 -5.70 3.34
N ASP A 60 10.71 -6.41 4.37
CA ASP A 60 12.13 -6.43 4.78
C ASP A 60 12.82 -7.79 4.58
N LEU A 61 12.17 -8.72 3.89
CA LEU A 61 12.78 -10.02 3.59
C LEU A 61 13.77 -9.90 2.42
N ILE A 62 14.98 -10.44 2.59
CA ILE A 62 16.15 -10.26 1.70
C ILE A 62 15.87 -10.50 0.20
N ASN A 63 14.93 -11.38 -0.14
CA ASN A 63 14.60 -11.72 -1.53
C ASN A 63 13.27 -11.15 -2.04
N TYR A 64 12.48 -10.52 -1.18
CA TYR A 64 11.16 -9.97 -1.51
C TYR A 64 11.10 -8.44 -1.36
N SER A 65 12.02 -7.87 -0.57
CA SER A 65 12.09 -6.44 -0.35
C SER A 65 12.32 -5.71 -1.68
N VAL A 66 11.58 -4.61 -1.81
CA VAL A 66 11.72 -3.64 -2.89
C VAL A 66 12.24 -2.30 -2.35
N HIS A 67 12.86 -2.32 -1.17
CA HIS A 67 13.41 -1.14 -0.47
C HIS A 67 12.36 -0.06 -0.12
N GLY A 68 11.12 -0.50 0.11
CA GLY A 68 10.00 0.37 0.45
C GLY A 68 8.86 0.31 -0.57
N THR A 69 7.64 0.55 -0.10
CA THR A 69 6.46 0.65 -0.96
C THR A 69 5.61 1.79 -0.44
N VAL A 70 5.20 2.68 -1.34
CA VAL A 70 4.25 3.75 -1.00
C VAL A 70 2.85 3.18 -1.11
N HIS A 71 2.13 3.17 0.02
CA HIS A 71 0.74 2.74 0.08
C HIS A 71 -0.17 3.96 0.15
N MET A 72 -1.10 4.07 -0.81
CA MET A 72 -2.13 5.11 -0.82
C MET A 72 -3.49 4.47 -0.59
N ILE A 73 -4.09 4.73 0.57
CA ILE A 73 -5.41 4.22 0.91
C ILE A 73 -6.43 5.31 0.63
N ILE A 74 -7.31 5.09 -0.34
CA ILE A 74 -8.43 5.98 -0.63
C ILE A 74 -9.54 5.68 0.39
N ASN A 75 -9.49 6.38 1.52
CA ASN A 75 -10.43 6.20 2.62
C ASN A 75 -11.66 7.08 2.45
N ASN A 76 -12.61 6.61 1.65
CA ASN A 76 -13.93 7.24 1.48
C ASN A 76 -14.93 6.86 2.60
N GLN A 77 -14.46 6.13 3.63
CA GLN A 77 -15.23 5.72 4.80
C GLN A 77 -16.44 4.83 4.49
N ILE A 78 -16.42 4.07 3.38
CA ILE A 78 -17.49 3.13 3.05
C ILE A 78 -17.03 1.97 2.15
N GLY A 79 -17.37 0.74 2.55
CA GLY A 79 -17.19 -0.46 1.73
C GLY A 79 -18.51 -0.88 1.07
N PHE A 80 -18.80 -0.37 -0.13
CA PHE A 80 -20.09 -0.52 -0.80
C PHE A 80 -21.24 0.05 0.05
N THR A 81 -21.92 -0.77 0.85
CA THR A 81 -22.97 -0.34 1.81
C THR A 81 -22.53 -0.53 3.26
N THR A 82 -21.29 -0.95 3.49
CA THR A 82 -20.77 -1.34 4.80
C THR A 82 -20.05 -0.18 5.46
N ASP A 83 -20.53 0.22 6.64
CA ASP A 83 -19.86 1.22 7.47
C ASP A 83 -18.52 0.66 8.03
N PRO A 84 -17.46 1.49 8.13
CA PRO A 84 -16.21 1.19 8.82
C PRO A 84 -16.31 0.36 10.10
N ILE A 85 -17.29 0.64 10.97
CA ILE A 85 -17.43 -0.08 12.26
C ILE A 85 -17.75 -1.56 12.08
N TYR A 86 -18.24 -1.95 10.90
CA TYR A 86 -18.54 -3.33 10.51
C TYR A 86 -17.47 -3.93 9.60
N SER A 87 -16.50 -3.15 9.11
CA SER A 87 -15.46 -3.62 8.19
C SER A 87 -14.14 -3.95 8.89
N ARG A 88 -13.90 -3.43 10.10
CA ARG A 88 -12.64 -3.58 10.83
C ARG A 88 -12.82 -3.47 12.35
N SER A 89 -11.90 -4.05 13.08
CA SER A 89 -11.86 -4.01 14.56
C SER A 89 -10.91 -2.96 15.13
N THR A 90 -10.31 -2.13 14.26
CA THR A 90 -9.28 -1.15 14.61
C THR A 90 -9.72 0.27 14.26
N GLN A 91 -9.13 1.26 14.92
CA GLN A 91 -9.51 2.67 14.73
C GLN A 91 -9.35 3.13 13.26
N TYR A 92 -8.20 2.84 12.65
CA TYR A 92 -7.91 3.20 11.27
C TYR A 92 -7.78 1.96 10.39
N CYS A 93 -8.14 2.08 9.10
CA CYS A 93 -7.89 1.02 8.12
C CYS A 93 -6.39 0.75 7.96
N THR A 94 -5.54 1.74 8.21
CA THR A 94 -4.07 1.66 8.08
C THR A 94 -3.37 0.90 9.21
N GLU A 95 -4.09 0.44 10.24
CA GLU A 95 -3.50 -0.18 11.44
C GLU A 95 -2.67 -1.43 11.13
N ILE A 96 -3.00 -2.15 10.05
CA ILE A 96 -2.24 -3.31 9.58
C ILE A 96 -0.79 -2.97 9.21
N ALA A 97 -0.50 -1.73 8.80
CA ALA A 97 0.86 -1.31 8.44
C ALA A 97 1.79 -1.18 9.67
N LYS A 98 1.23 -1.11 10.89
CA LYS A 98 2.02 -1.05 12.12
C LYS A 98 2.79 -2.34 12.42
N ILE A 99 2.40 -3.47 11.82
CA ILE A 99 3.10 -4.76 12.00
C ILE A 99 4.58 -4.71 11.57
N VAL A 100 4.91 -3.85 10.60
CA VAL A 100 6.28 -3.60 10.12
C VAL A 100 6.82 -2.25 10.58
N GLY A 101 6.12 -1.55 11.50
CA GLY A 101 6.53 -0.24 11.98
C GLY A 101 6.53 0.86 10.90
N ALA A 102 5.70 0.74 9.86
CA ALA A 102 5.64 1.74 8.81
C ALA A 102 5.12 3.10 9.33
N PRO A 103 5.69 4.24 8.89
CA PRO A 103 5.13 5.55 9.18
C PRO A 103 3.78 5.72 8.47
N ILE A 104 2.80 6.29 9.18
CA ILE A 104 1.44 6.47 8.69
C ILE A 104 1.07 7.94 8.76
N PHE A 105 0.62 8.49 7.63
CA PHE A 105 0.11 9.85 7.53
C PHE A 105 -1.38 9.80 7.18
N HIS A 106 -2.21 10.44 8.00
CA HIS A 106 -3.62 10.70 7.66
C HIS A 106 -3.74 12.16 7.25
N VAL A 107 -4.29 12.39 6.07
CA VAL A 107 -4.40 13.72 5.47
C VAL A 107 -5.82 13.95 4.99
N ASN A 108 -6.33 15.16 5.18
CA ASN A 108 -7.63 15.55 4.65
C ASN A 108 -7.52 15.78 3.14
N ALA A 109 -8.29 15.04 2.34
CA ALA A 109 -8.27 15.15 0.89
C ALA A 109 -8.87 16.47 0.37
N ASP A 110 -9.65 17.19 1.19
CA ASP A 110 -10.16 18.53 0.86
C ASP A 110 -9.05 19.61 0.88
N ASP A 111 -7.86 19.28 1.40
CA ASP A 111 -6.66 20.11 1.34
C ASP A 111 -5.63 19.48 0.37
N PRO A 112 -5.68 19.82 -0.94
CA PRO A 112 -4.79 19.25 -1.94
C PRO A 112 -3.32 19.64 -1.74
N ASP A 113 -3.03 20.75 -1.08
CA ASP A 113 -1.67 21.18 -0.78
C ASP A 113 -1.07 20.28 0.31
N ALA A 114 -1.84 20.00 1.36
CA ALA A 114 -1.44 19.03 2.40
C ALA A 114 -1.23 17.62 1.83
N VAL A 115 -2.12 17.16 0.94
CA VAL A 115 -1.96 15.87 0.24
C VAL A 115 -0.67 15.84 -0.58
N THR A 116 -0.38 16.93 -1.29
CA THR A 116 0.87 17.07 -2.08
C THR A 116 2.09 17.05 -1.17
N GLN A 117 2.05 17.74 -0.04
CA GLN A 117 3.13 17.77 0.93
C GLN A 117 3.41 16.38 1.53
N VAL A 118 2.37 15.66 1.96
CA VAL A 118 2.51 14.30 2.48
C VAL A 118 3.04 13.35 1.42
N SER A 119 2.57 13.49 0.17
CA SER A 119 3.05 12.67 -0.95
C SER A 119 4.55 12.86 -1.19
N ARG A 120 5.08 14.08 -1.05
CA ARG A 120 6.52 14.38 -1.16
C ARG A 120 7.34 13.86 0.02
N ILE A 121 6.75 13.80 1.22
CA ILE A 121 7.42 13.24 2.40
C ILE A 121 7.51 11.70 2.29
N ALA A 122 6.49 11.07 1.70
CA ALA A 122 6.40 9.62 1.60
C ALA A 122 7.20 9.02 0.42
N SER A 123 7.47 9.81 -0.63
CA SER A 123 8.20 9.40 -1.84
C SER A 123 9.71 9.63 -1.75
#